data_AF-A0ABD0WG48-F1
#
_entry.id   AF-A0ABD0WG48-F1
#
_cell.length_a   1.000
_cell.length_b   1.000
_cell.length_c   1.000
_cell.angle_alpha   90.00
_cell.angle_beta   90.00
_cell.angle_gamma   90.00
#
_symmetry.space_group_name_H-M   'P 1'
#
loop_
_entity.id
_entity.type
_entity.pdbx_description
1 polymer ?
#
loop_
_entity_poly.entity_id
_entity_poly.type
_entity_poly.pdbx_seq_one_letter_code
_entity_poly.pdbx_strand_id
1 'polypeptide(L)'
;MATCEKETSPKLKDIISKSLLMKSGPPNRYQLVPKKQSLDGRKEEESKLRRWTIGERNHSKDNKTVLLVGERGAGKSTLINTMVNYVMGVELEDEIWFEVIEEDKRSIPRSWTSVVIVYDIFGFEDLKLPYSLTIVDTPGYGDPKWNKEDKEVTEKLHSLLRSKDGIDQIDVVGLVMEATENSLSEKQKYIFGEVASLFDKTMKNNIVALLTHSDAGSATNALRALKTADIRCARDEKNQPVHFLFNIGHTVTTTSKLDMSSLRNALNTMEGMDAFLEFVGGVTPEKLKRKKVPTEDEELEAVLQEKDRFASVPTSFRSD
;
A
#
# COMPACT_ATOMS: atom_id res chain seq x y z
N MET A 1 21.12 -39.32 -3.18
CA MET A 1 20.80 -38.25 -4.14
C MET A 1 21.46 -37.00 -3.60
N ALA A 2 22.42 -36.42 -4.34
CA ALA A 2 23.05 -35.18 -3.93
C ALA A 2 22.00 -34.06 -4.02
N THR A 3 21.62 -33.48 -2.88
CA THR A 3 20.89 -32.22 -2.84
C THR A 3 21.81 -31.16 -3.40
N CYS A 4 21.52 -30.69 -4.60
CA CYS A 4 22.21 -29.53 -5.18
C CYS A 4 21.75 -28.32 -4.34
N GLU A 5 22.52 -27.96 -3.31
CA GLU A 5 22.28 -26.72 -2.57
C GLU A 5 22.39 -25.57 -3.56
N LYS A 6 21.27 -24.91 -3.84
CA LYS A 6 21.24 -23.72 -4.69
C LYS A 6 21.95 -22.62 -3.92
N GLU A 7 23.07 -22.13 -4.46
CA GLU A 7 23.76 -21.01 -3.81
C GLU A 7 22.88 -19.75 -3.87
N THR A 8 22.67 -19.13 -2.70
CA THR A 8 22.05 -17.81 -2.57
C THR A 8 22.76 -16.80 -3.49
N SER A 9 21.98 -16.01 -4.22
CA SER A 9 22.54 -15.08 -5.22
C SER A 9 23.53 -14.08 -4.59
N PRO A 10 24.58 -13.63 -5.31
CA PRO A 10 25.55 -12.66 -4.79
C PRO A 10 24.91 -11.38 -4.23
N LYS A 11 23.79 -10.97 -4.84
CA LYS A 11 23.04 -9.78 -4.46
C LYS A 11 22.31 -9.96 -3.14
N LEU A 12 21.69 -11.13 -2.92
CA LEU A 12 21.07 -11.47 -1.64
C LEU A 12 22.13 -11.58 -0.54
N LYS A 13 23.30 -12.16 -0.83
CA LYS A 13 24.45 -12.20 0.10
C LYS A 13 24.91 -10.80 0.53
N ASP A 14 24.98 -9.86 -0.41
CA ASP A 14 25.31 -8.45 -0.11
C ASP A 14 24.26 -7.80 0.80
N ILE A 15 22.96 -7.99 0.53
CA ILE A 15 21.88 -7.47 1.39
C ILE A 15 21.95 -8.09 2.79
N ILE A 16 22.15 -9.41 2.90
CA ILE A 16 22.28 -10.12 4.18
C ILE A 16 23.41 -9.50 5.00
N SER A 17 24.57 -9.22 4.38
CA SER A 17 25.72 -8.63 5.07
C SER A 17 25.47 -7.23 5.63
N LYS A 18 24.50 -6.50 5.07
CA LYS A 18 24.09 -5.15 5.47
C LYS A 18 22.84 -5.14 6.37
N SER A 19 22.24 -6.30 6.61
CA SER A 19 21.01 -6.46 7.37
C SER A 19 21.28 -6.98 8.78
N LEU A 20 20.32 -6.79 9.69
CA LEU A 20 20.43 -7.27 11.07
C LEU A 20 19.69 -8.59 11.21
N LEU A 21 20.38 -9.65 11.64
CA LEU A 21 19.73 -10.92 11.94
C LEU A 21 18.83 -10.77 13.18
N MET A 22 17.51 -10.88 12.98
CA MET A 22 16.50 -10.76 14.03
C MET A 22 16.23 -12.11 14.70
N LYS A 23 16.06 -13.16 13.89
CA LYS A 23 15.78 -14.51 14.36
C LYS A 23 16.46 -15.52 13.45
N SER A 24 17.25 -16.41 14.03
CA SER A 24 17.80 -17.55 13.30
C SER A 24 16.78 -18.69 13.23
N GLY A 25 16.82 -19.42 12.12
CA GLY A 25 15.98 -20.60 11.83
C GLY A 25 15.72 -20.70 10.33
N PRO A 26 14.93 -21.67 9.88
CA PRO A 26 14.34 -21.65 8.55
C PRO A 26 12.97 -20.94 8.59
N PRO A 27 12.81 -19.78 7.91
CA PRO A 27 13.85 -18.94 7.32
C PRO A 27 14.57 -18.05 8.35
N ASN A 28 15.80 -17.64 8.04
CA ASN A 28 16.53 -16.66 8.82
C ASN A 28 15.88 -15.30 8.57
N ARG A 29 15.45 -14.63 9.63
CA ARG A 29 14.75 -13.35 9.53
C ARG A 29 15.74 -12.20 9.70
N TYR A 30 15.84 -11.35 8.70
CA TYR A 30 16.75 -10.22 8.64
C TYR A 30 15.97 -8.91 8.57
N GLN A 31 16.23 -7.99 9.51
CA GLN A 31 15.75 -6.63 9.42
C GLN A 31 16.61 -5.84 8.42
N LEU A 32 15.96 -5.33 7.38
CA LEU A 32 16.58 -4.43 6.42
C LEU A 32 16.88 -3.07 7.06
N VAL A 33 17.98 -2.46 6.63
CA VAL A 33 18.42 -1.14 7.07
C VAL A 33 18.30 -0.15 5.89
N PRO A 34 17.11 0.41 5.63
CA PRO A 34 16.91 1.34 4.53
C PRO A 34 17.54 2.71 4.83
N LYS A 35 17.86 3.47 3.77
CA LYS A 35 18.15 4.90 3.89
C LYS A 35 16.86 5.65 4.22
N LYS A 36 16.82 6.32 5.36
CA LYS A 36 15.62 7.02 5.85
C LYS A 36 15.68 8.52 5.56
N GLN A 37 14.55 9.08 5.16
CA GLN A 37 14.38 10.49 4.83
C GLN A 37 13.02 10.99 5.35
N SER A 38 13.02 12.22 5.88
CA SER A 38 11.80 12.98 6.20
C SER A 38 11.35 13.79 4.99
N LEU A 39 10.05 13.73 4.66
CA LEU A 39 9.46 14.43 3.51
C LEU A 39 8.65 15.68 3.90
N ASP A 40 8.45 15.91 5.20
CA ASP A 40 7.67 17.04 5.75
C ASP A 40 8.55 18.08 6.47
N GLY A 41 9.87 18.02 6.27
CA GLY A 41 10.84 18.97 6.84
C GLY A 41 11.08 18.80 8.34
N ARG A 42 10.45 17.82 8.99
CA ARG A 42 10.64 17.52 10.42
C ARG A 42 11.81 16.57 10.63
N LYS A 43 12.29 16.46 11.88
CA LYS A 43 13.23 15.39 12.25
C LYS A 43 12.59 14.03 11.98
N GLU A 44 13.41 13.05 11.60
CA GLU A 44 12.93 11.73 11.18
C GLU A 44 11.97 11.08 12.20
N GLU A 45 12.30 11.14 13.49
CA GLU A 45 11.51 10.55 14.59
C GLU A 45 10.11 11.17 14.73
N GLU A 46 9.97 12.45 14.36
CA GLU A 46 8.74 13.25 14.46
C GLU A 46 7.98 13.35 13.14
N SER A 47 8.62 12.95 12.04
CA SER A 47 8.09 13.07 10.70
C SER A 47 6.85 12.18 10.52
N LYS A 48 5.79 12.76 9.95
CA LYS A 48 4.55 12.06 9.59
C LYS A 48 4.54 11.58 8.14
N LEU A 49 5.49 12.02 7.33
CA LEU A 49 5.70 11.61 5.94
C LEU A 49 7.16 11.17 5.76
N ARG A 50 7.39 9.87 5.65
CA ARG A 50 8.74 9.30 5.59
C ARG A 50 8.99 8.61 4.26
N ARG A 51 10.25 8.56 3.83
CA ARG A 51 10.73 7.75 2.72
C ARG A 51 11.87 6.86 3.16
N TRP A 52 11.76 5.57 2.88
CA TRP A 52 12.74 4.54 3.16
C TRP A 52 13.16 3.89 1.86
N THR A 53 14.45 4.03 1.53
CA THR A 53 14.99 3.55 0.26
C THR A 53 15.89 2.34 0.49
N ILE A 54 15.64 1.28 -0.25
CA ILE A 54 16.47 0.08 -0.32
C ILE A 54 17.11 0.02 -1.71
N GLY A 55 18.43 -0.17 -1.75
CA GLY A 55 19.20 -0.19 -2.99
C GLY A 55 19.38 1.20 -3.61
N GLU A 56 19.74 1.22 -4.90
CA GLU A 56 20.06 2.45 -5.64
C GLU A 56 19.20 2.57 -6.89
N ARG A 57 18.64 3.77 -7.12
CA ARG A 57 17.72 4.02 -8.24
C ARG A 57 18.44 3.93 -9.58
N ASN A 58 17.98 3.03 -10.45
CA ASN A 58 18.35 3.05 -11.85
C ASN A 58 17.40 3.97 -12.64
N HIS A 59 17.85 5.17 -13.00
CA HIS A 59 17.06 6.16 -13.73
C HIS A 59 16.68 5.74 -15.17
N SER A 60 17.28 4.67 -15.70
CA SER A 60 16.90 4.11 -17.01
C SER A 60 15.74 3.12 -16.94
N LYS A 61 15.37 2.67 -15.74
CA LYS A 61 14.24 1.76 -15.51
C LYS A 61 13.01 2.55 -15.10
N ASP A 62 11.86 2.09 -15.57
CA ASP A 62 10.58 2.62 -15.11
C ASP A 62 10.40 2.36 -13.61
N ASN A 63 9.62 3.22 -12.94
CA ASN A 63 9.23 3.04 -11.54
C ASN A 63 7.71 3.00 -11.44
N LYS A 64 7.19 1.98 -10.77
CA LYS A 64 5.75 1.82 -10.51
C LYS A 64 5.46 2.09 -9.05
N THR A 65 4.46 2.94 -8.79
CA THR A 65 4.06 3.34 -7.45
C THR A 65 2.72 2.72 -7.07
N VAL A 66 2.68 1.95 -5.98
CA VAL A 66 1.47 1.33 -5.43
C VAL A 66 1.09 2.01 -4.11
N LEU A 67 -0.12 2.54 -4.00
CA LEU A 67 -0.69 3.05 -2.75
C LEU A 67 -1.51 1.97 -2.05
N LEU A 68 -1.22 1.68 -0.78
CA LEU A 68 -1.96 0.70 0.02
C LEU A 68 -2.89 1.40 1.02
N VAL A 69 -4.18 1.06 0.99
CA VAL A 69 -5.21 1.60 1.88
C VAL A 69 -6.03 0.47 2.48
N GLY A 70 -6.13 0.40 3.80
CA GLY A 70 -6.84 -0.69 4.48
C GLY A 70 -6.87 -0.50 5.98
N GLU A 71 -7.72 -1.25 6.68
CA GLU A 71 -7.92 -1.14 8.12
C GLU A 71 -6.63 -1.48 8.89
N ARG A 72 -6.57 -1.06 10.16
CA ARG A 72 -5.57 -1.62 11.07
C ARG A 72 -5.82 -3.13 11.21
N GLY A 73 -4.78 -3.93 11.00
CA GLY A 73 -4.89 -5.40 11.07
C GLY A 73 -5.22 -6.08 9.75
N ALA A 74 -5.59 -5.34 8.69
CA ALA A 74 -5.87 -5.90 7.37
C ALA A 74 -4.66 -6.53 6.65
N GLY A 75 -3.49 -6.61 7.29
CA GLY A 75 -2.31 -7.29 6.74
C GLY A 75 -1.40 -6.43 5.83
N LYS A 76 -1.54 -5.09 5.81
CA LYS A 76 -0.70 -4.21 4.97
C LYS A 76 0.80 -4.39 5.20
N SER A 77 1.26 -4.38 6.45
CA SER A 77 2.69 -4.48 6.75
C SER A 77 3.29 -5.82 6.31
N THR A 78 2.55 -6.91 6.54
CA THR A 78 2.95 -8.25 6.10
C THR A 78 2.95 -8.34 4.57
N LEU A 79 1.98 -7.71 3.90
CA LEU A 79 1.94 -7.59 2.45
C LEU A 79 3.15 -6.82 1.90
N ILE A 80 3.54 -5.71 2.53
CA ILE A 80 4.73 -4.93 2.14
C ILE A 80 6.00 -5.78 2.28
N ASN A 81 6.21 -6.44 3.42
CA ASN A 81 7.36 -7.34 3.61
C ASN A 81 7.37 -8.45 2.54
N THR A 82 6.21 -8.98 2.18
CA THR A 82 6.09 -9.99 1.12
C THR A 82 6.45 -9.44 -0.26
N MET A 83 5.95 -8.25 -0.62
CA MET A 83 6.31 -7.58 -1.87
C MET A 83 7.82 -7.30 -1.94
N VAL A 84 8.43 -6.87 -0.84
CA VAL A 84 9.89 -6.64 -0.77
C VAL A 84 10.67 -7.92 -1.06
N ASN A 85 10.34 -9.03 -0.39
CA ASN A 85 11.01 -10.31 -0.62
C ASN A 85 10.81 -10.80 -2.06
N TYR A 86 9.59 -10.68 -2.57
CA TYR A 86 9.28 -11.04 -3.95
C TYR A 86 10.12 -10.21 -4.94
N VAL A 87 10.16 -8.89 -4.80
CA VAL A 87 10.93 -7.99 -5.70
C VAL A 87 12.43 -8.28 -5.62
N MET A 88 12.94 -8.58 -4.42
CA MET A 88 14.35 -8.96 -4.22
C MET A 88 14.69 -10.34 -4.80
N GLY A 89 13.70 -11.09 -5.29
CA GLY A 89 13.88 -12.42 -5.86
C GLY A 89 14.22 -13.47 -4.82
N VAL A 90 13.77 -13.29 -3.57
CA VAL A 90 13.90 -14.31 -2.52
C VAL A 90 13.01 -15.50 -2.88
N GLU A 91 13.59 -16.68 -2.88
CA GLU A 91 12.89 -17.94 -3.11
C GLU A 91 12.81 -18.75 -1.82
N LEU A 92 11.90 -19.73 -1.79
CA LEU A 92 11.66 -20.55 -0.61
C LEU A 92 12.91 -21.34 -0.19
N GLU A 93 13.70 -21.75 -1.19
CA GLU A 93 14.95 -22.49 -1.05
C GLU A 93 16.10 -21.65 -0.48
N ASP A 94 16.00 -20.32 -0.50
CA ASP A 94 17.04 -19.45 0.09
C ASP A 94 17.04 -19.53 1.61
N GLU A 95 15.94 -19.99 2.23
CA GLU A 95 15.74 -20.01 3.70
C GLU A 95 16.04 -18.66 4.37
N ILE A 96 15.72 -17.56 3.69
CA ILE A 96 15.84 -16.20 4.22
C ILE A 96 14.51 -15.45 4.12
N TRP A 97 14.31 -14.49 5.02
CA TRP A 97 13.18 -13.58 4.99
C TRP A 97 13.63 -12.18 5.43
N PHE A 98 13.39 -11.19 4.58
CA PHE A 98 13.65 -9.80 4.90
C PHE A 98 12.43 -9.11 5.50
N GLU A 99 12.67 -8.27 6.49
CA GLU A 99 11.66 -7.38 7.08
C GLU A 99 12.12 -5.95 6.90
N VAL A 100 11.33 -5.16 6.15
CA VAL A 100 11.48 -3.70 6.15
C VAL A 100 10.65 -3.08 7.27
N ILE A 101 9.51 -3.69 7.60
CA ILE A 101 8.66 -3.31 8.73
C ILE A 101 8.85 -4.33 9.85
N GLU A 102 9.33 -3.86 11.00
CA GLU A 102 9.44 -4.67 12.22
C GLU A 102 8.03 -4.92 12.78
N GLU A 103 7.61 -6.18 12.89
CA GLU A 103 6.28 -6.55 13.38
C GLU A 103 6.15 -6.55 14.92
N ASP A 104 7.21 -6.25 15.66
CA ASP A 104 7.15 -6.30 17.13
C ASP A 104 6.29 -5.16 17.69
N LYS A 105 5.06 -5.51 18.08
CA LYS A 105 4.05 -4.63 18.67
C LYS A 105 4.53 -3.91 19.93
N ARG A 106 5.64 -4.34 20.54
CA ARG A 106 6.24 -3.70 21.72
C ARG A 106 7.21 -2.57 21.36
N SER A 107 7.77 -2.57 20.15
CA SER A 107 8.73 -1.56 19.69
C SER A 107 8.11 -0.51 18.78
N ILE A 108 6.93 -0.75 18.18
CA ILE A 108 6.18 0.28 17.42
C ILE A 108 5.66 1.33 18.42
N PRO A 109 6.27 2.53 18.50
CA PRO A 109 5.78 3.57 19.39
C PRO A 109 4.37 3.97 18.91
N ARG A 110 3.47 4.31 19.84
CA ARG A 110 2.11 4.84 19.53
C ARG A 110 2.10 6.00 18.52
N SER A 111 3.24 6.61 18.20
CA SER A 111 3.41 7.66 17.19
C SER A 111 3.41 7.18 15.74
N TRP A 112 3.61 5.88 15.47
CA TRP A 112 3.69 5.35 14.10
C TRP A 112 2.35 5.03 13.46
N THR A 113 1.28 4.94 14.25
CA THR A 113 -0.05 4.60 13.75
C THR A 113 -0.71 5.72 12.93
N SER A 114 -0.02 6.84 12.70
CA SER A 114 -0.47 7.95 11.86
C SER A 114 0.59 8.43 10.85
N VAL A 115 1.62 7.63 10.57
CA VAL A 115 2.69 7.97 9.62
C VAL A 115 2.40 7.36 8.24
N VAL A 116 2.57 8.13 7.18
CA VAL A 116 2.64 7.61 5.80
C VAL A 116 4.10 7.35 5.47
N ILE A 117 4.39 6.14 4.97
CA ILE A 117 5.76 5.72 4.66
C ILE A 117 5.83 5.31 3.19
N VAL A 118 6.79 5.88 2.47
CA VAL A 118 7.15 5.51 1.10
C VAL A 118 8.32 4.55 1.16
N TYR A 119 8.14 3.34 0.64
CA TYR A 119 9.17 2.32 0.51
C TYR A 119 9.63 2.29 -0.93
N ASP A 120 10.86 2.72 -1.19
CA ASP A 120 11.48 2.62 -2.50
C ASP A 120 12.35 1.36 -2.55
N ILE A 121 12.06 0.47 -3.50
CA ILE A 121 12.75 -0.81 -3.68
C ILE A 121 13.45 -0.76 -5.03
N PHE A 122 14.74 -0.41 -5.01
CA PHE A 122 15.51 -0.10 -6.21
C PHE A 122 16.68 -1.05 -6.42
N GLY A 123 17.11 -1.13 -7.67
CA GLY A 123 18.28 -1.91 -8.03
C GLY A 123 17.99 -3.40 -8.03
N PHE A 124 16.72 -3.84 -8.00
CA PHE A 124 16.26 -5.24 -8.09
C PHE A 124 15.52 -5.53 -9.40
N GLU A 125 15.59 -4.61 -10.35
CA GLU A 125 15.01 -4.78 -11.67
C GLU A 125 15.66 -5.98 -12.38
N ASP A 126 14.91 -6.63 -13.25
CA ASP A 126 15.26 -7.82 -14.02
C ASP A 126 15.46 -9.11 -13.20
N LEU A 127 15.15 -9.11 -11.89
CA LEU A 127 15.05 -10.34 -11.09
C LEU A 127 13.67 -11.00 -11.24
N LYS A 128 12.62 -10.31 -10.78
CA LYS A 128 11.22 -10.71 -10.96
C LYS A 128 10.43 -9.69 -11.79
N LEU A 129 10.79 -8.40 -11.70
CA LEU A 129 10.08 -7.30 -12.36
C LEU A 129 10.99 -6.53 -13.32
N PRO A 130 10.49 -6.05 -14.46
CA PRO A 130 11.27 -5.23 -15.40
C PRO A 130 11.39 -3.75 -14.95
N TYR A 131 10.81 -3.39 -13.81
CA TYR A 131 10.72 -2.02 -13.28
C TYR A 131 11.03 -1.96 -11.78
N SER A 132 11.36 -0.77 -11.29
CA SER A 132 11.50 -0.45 -9.87
C SER A 132 10.14 -0.32 -9.18
N LEU A 133 10.03 -0.72 -7.91
CA LEU A 133 8.77 -0.62 -7.16
C LEU A 133 8.87 0.40 -6.03
N THR A 134 7.91 1.32 -5.98
CA THR A 134 7.64 2.20 -4.83
C THR A 134 6.30 1.79 -4.19
N ILE A 135 6.27 1.61 -2.87
CA ILE A 135 5.05 1.30 -2.13
C ILE A 135 4.76 2.45 -1.15
N VAL A 136 3.54 2.97 -1.17
CA VAL A 136 3.07 4.00 -0.22
C VAL A 136 2.17 3.31 0.80
N ASP A 137 2.67 3.13 2.01
CA ASP A 137 1.90 2.62 3.13
C ASP A 137 1.15 3.74 3.82
N THR A 138 -0.11 3.49 4.14
CA THR A 138 -0.97 4.42 4.87
C THR A 138 -1.32 3.89 6.25
N PRO A 139 -1.55 4.78 7.23
CA PRO A 139 -2.15 4.42 8.50
C PRO A 139 -3.39 3.55 8.34
N GLY A 140 -3.49 2.51 9.16
CA GLY A 140 -4.73 1.73 9.26
C GLY A 140 -5.86 2.58 9.81
N TYR A 141 -6.96 2.71 9.07
CA TYR A 141 -8.16 3.33 9.63
C TYR A 141 -8.74 2.45 10.73
N GLY A 142 -9.38 3.05 11.73
CA GLY A 142 -9.77 2.35 12.96
C GLY A 142 -8.81 2.59 14.14
N ASP A 143 -7.66 3.23 13.90
CA ASP A 143 -6.89 3.84 15.00
C ASP A 143 -7.73 4.92 15.72
N PRO A 144 -7.65 5.04 17.06
CA PRO A 144 -8.33 6.12 17.80
C PRO A 144 -8.00 7.53 17.30
N LYS A 145 -6.88 7.71 16.60
CA LYS A 145 -6.44 8.96 15.95
C LYS A 145 -7.02 9.14 14.53
N TRP A 146 -7.84 8.20 14.06
CA TRP A 146 -8.66 8.37 12.86
C TRP A 146 -10.03 8.86 13.33
N ASN A 147 -10.08 10.11 13.77
CA ASN A 147 -11.29 10.72 14.28
C ASN A 147 -12.27 10.87 13.11
N LYS A 148 -13.59 10.92 13.38
CA LYS A 148 -14.63 11.12 12.34
C LYS A 148 -14.49 12.45 11.58
N GLU A 149 -13.56 13.31 11.99
CA GLU A 149 -13.28 14.63 11.45
C GLU A 149 -11.95 14.70 10.67
N ASP A 150 -11.15 13.62 10.64
CA ASP A 150 -9.79 13.69 10.10
C ASP A 150 -9.75 13.45 8.59
N LYS A 151 -9.67 14.56 7.85
CA LYS A 151 -9.12 14.66 6.49
C LYS A 151 -7.62 14.27 6.43
N GLU A 152 -7.01 13.83 7.55
CA GLU A 152 -5.57 13.77 7.73
C GLU A 152 -4.86 12.83 6.73
N VAL A 153 -5.45 11.71 6.31
CA VAL A 153 -4.83 10.85 5.28
C VAL A 153 -4.96 11.41 3.88
N THR A 154 -6.14 11.93 3.53
CA THR A 154 -6.35 12.62 2.25
C THR A 154 -5.41 13.82 2.12
N GLU A 155 -5.23 14.59 3.20
CA GLU A 155 -4.29 15.71 3.30
C GLU A 155 -2.83 15.27 3.23
N LYS A 156 -2.45 14.19 3.94
CA LYS A 156 -1.10 13.63 3.88
C LYS A 156 -0.77 13.09 2.49
N LEU A 157 -1.71 12.41 1.84
CA LEU A 157 -1.57 11.95 0.46
C LEU A 157 -1.45 13.14 -0.49
N HIS A 158 -2.28 14.18 -0.32
CA HIS A 158 -2.14 15.42 -1.08
C HIS A 158 -0.77 16.08 -0.88
N SER A 159 -0.28 16.15 0.36
CA SER A 159 1.03 16.69 0.68
C SER A 159 2.14 15.86 0.03
N LEU A 160 2.05 14.53 0.11
CA LEU A 160 3.01 13.61 -0.51
C LEU A 160 3.05 13.75 -2.04
N LEU A 161 1.91 13.99 -2.68
CA LEU A 161 1.79 14.19 -4.13
C LEU A 161 2.22 15.59 -4.59
N ARG A 162 2.29 16.56 -3.68
CA ARG A 162 2.66 17.96 -3.97
C ARG A 162 4.10 18.28 -3.58
N SER A 163 4.69 17.54 -2.64
CA SER A 163 6.06 17.76 -2.19
C SER A 163 7.05 17.60 -3.34
N LYS A 164 8.06 18.48 -3.39
CA LYS A 164 9.15 18.41 -4.38
C LYS A 164 9.92 17.10 -4.30
N ASP A 165 10.09 16.60 -3.07
CA ASP A 165 10.71 15.31 -2.78
C ASP A 165 9.64 14.23 -2.56
N GLY A 166 8.39 14.48 -2.95
CA GLY A 166 7.26 13.58 -2.82
C GLY A 166 7.27 12.44 -3.84
N ILE A 167 6.10 11.92 -4.18
CA ILE A 167 5.92 10.97 -5.28
C ILE A 167 5.26 11.67 -6.47
N ASP A 168 5.75 11.38 -7.68
CA ASP A 168 5.28 12.05 -8.90
C ASP A 168 3.98 11.47 -9.45
N GLN A 169 3.71 10.20 -9.17
CA GLN A 169 2.54 9.47 -9.67
C GLN A 169 2.18 8.30 -8.74
N ILE A 170 0.93 7.88 -8.82
CA ILE A 170 0.43 6.62 -8.25
C ILE A 170 -0.10 5.82 -9.42
N ASP A 171 0.50 4.66 -9.68
CA ASP A 171 0.12 3.79 -10.78
C ASP A 171 -1.06 2.91 -10.39
N VAL A 172 -1.09 2.39 -9.15
CA VAL A 172 -2.13 1.49 -8.64
C VAL A 172 -2.52 1.86 -7.21
N VAL A 173 -3.81 1.75 -6.90
CA VAL A 173 -4.32 1.83 -5.51
C VAL A 173 -4.82 0.44 -5.09
N GLY A 174 -4.17 -0.13 -4.09
CA GLY A 174 -4.57 -1.39 -3.46
C GLY A 174 -5.48 -1.17 -2.25
N LEU A 175 -6.74 -1.56 -2.36
CA LEU A 175 -7.67 -1.63 -1.24
C LEU A 175 -7.45 -2.93 -0.47
N VAL A 176 -6.76 -2.84 0.66
CA VAL A 176 -6.35 -4.00 1.46
C VAL A 176 -7.44 -4.35 2.47
N MET A 177 -7.97 -5.57 2.38
CA MET A 177 -9.02 -6.10 3.24
C MET A 177 -8.91 -7.62 3.40
N GLU A 178 -9.57 -8.19 4.40
CA GLU A 178 -9.54 -9.64 4.61
C GLU A 178 -10.43 -10.34 3.58
N ALA A 179 -9.98 -11.48 3.03
CA ALA A 179 -10.73 -12.26 2.06
C ALA A 179 -12.08 -12.77 2.61
N THR A 180 -12.16 -12.97 3.93
CA THR A 180 -13.32 -13.47 4.67
C THR A 180 -14.33 -12.38 5.04
N GLU A 181 -14.02 -11.11 4.77
CA GLU A 181 -14.84 -9.98 5.17
C GLU A 181 -16.19 -9.98 4.42
N ASN A 182 -17.29 -10.04 5.17
CA ASN A 182 -18.64 -10.23 4.61
C ASN A 182 -19.35 -8.92 4.26
N SER A 183 -18.91 -7.80 4.84
CA SER A 183 -19.50 -6.48 4.65
C SER A 183 -18.52 -5.40 5.04
N LEU A 184 -18.48 -4.31 4.29
CA LEU A 184 -17.75 -3.11 4.67
C LEU A 184 -18.54 -2.29 5.69
N SER A 185 -17.88 -1.84 6.74
CA SER A 185 -18.36 -0.82 7.68
C SER A 185 -18.55 0.54 7.00
N GLU A 186 -19.37 1.41 7.57
CA GLU A 186 -19.57 2.78 7.05
C GLU A 186 -18.26 3.57 6.98
N LYS A 187 -17.35 3.33 7.93
CA LYS A 187 -16.02 3.95 7.94
C LYS A 187 -15.17 3.48 6.75
N GLN A 188 -15.16 2.18 6.47
CA GLN A 188 -14.47 1.60 5.31
C GLN A 188 -15.01 2.15 4.00
N LYS A 189 -16.33 2.18 3.84
CA LYS A 189 -16.99 2.73 2.65
C LYS A 189 -16.59 4.18 2.41
N TYR A 190 -16.65 5.00 3.45
CA TYR A 190 -16.25 6.41 3.39
C TYR A 190 -14.81 6.56 2.92
N ILE A 191 -13.87 5.82 3.52
CA ILE A 191 -12.43 5.97 3.24
C ILE A 191 -12.08 5.48 1.84
N PHE A 192 -12.62 4.34 1.41
CA PHE A 192 -12.43 3.87 0.05
C PHE A 192 -13.06 4.84 -0.96
N GLY A 193 -14.21 5.42 -0.64
CA GLY A 193 -14.86 6.46 -1.44
C GLY A 193 -14.02 7.73 -1.58
N GLU A 194 -13.42 8.20 -0.48
CA GLU A 194 -12.56 9.39 -0.43
C GLU A 194 -11.23 9.17 -1.15
N VAL A 195 -10.55 8.04 -0.91
CA VAL A 195 -9.31 7.72 -1.64
C VAL A 195 -9.61 7.61 -3.13
N ALA A 196 -10.71 6.97 -3.53
CA ALA A 196 -11.12 6.92 -4.94
C ALA A 196 -11.55 8.30 -5.51
N SER A 197 -11.85 9.30 -4.67
CA SER A 197 -12.20 10.67 -5.11
C SER A 197 -10.97 11.55 -5.34
N LEU A 198 -9.82 11.17 -4.77
CA LEU A 198 -8.54 11.84 -4.99
C LEU A 198 -8.06 11.75 -6.43
N PHE A 199 -8.45 10.68 -7.11
CA PHE A 199 -7.96 10.36 -8.44
C PHE A 199 -8.99 10.64 -9.52
N ASP A 200 -8.51 10.98 -10.72
CA ASP A 200 -9.35 11.23 -11.88
C ASP A 200 -10.11 9.95 -12.29
N LYS A 201 -11.13 10.08 -13.14
CA LYS A 201 -12.01 8.95 -13.54
C LYS A 201 -11.25 7.79 -14.19
N THR A 202 -10.10 8.08 -14.78
CA THR A 202 -9.20 7.14 -15.46
C THR A 202 -8.49 6.21 -14.48
N MET A 203 -8.16 6.68 -13.27
CA MET A 203 -7.57 5.86 -12.21
C MET A 203 -8.53 4.82 -11.64
N LYS A 204 -9.85 4.92 -11.91
CA LYS A 204 -10.82 3.90 -11.48
C LYS A 204 -10.39 2.50 -11.93
N ASN A 205 -9.77 2.37 -13.11
CA ASN A 205 -9.31 1.10 -13.65
C ASN A 205 -8.02 0.57 -13.00
N ASN A 206 -7.39 1.38 -12.14
CA ASN A 206 -6.16 1.04 -11.43
C ASN A 206 -6.38 0.93 -9.90
N ILE A 207 -7.63 1.03 -9.44
CA ILE A 207 -8.00 0.75 -8.05
C ILE A 207 -8.42 -0.73 -7.97
N VAL A 208 -7.68 -1.54 -7.22
CA VAL A 208 -7.88 -3.01 -7.13
C VAL A 208 -8.00 -3.47 -5.68
N ALA A 209 -8.61 -4.63 -5.45
CA ALA A 209 -8.70 -5.22 -4.12
C ALA A 209 -7.50 -6.16 -3.85
N LEU A 210 -6.86 -6.00 -2.70
CA LEU A 210 -5.77 -6.86 -2.23
C LEU A 210 -6.26 -7.62 -1.01
N LEU A 211 -6.63 -8.88 -1.22
CA LEU A 211 -7.32 -9.71 -0.25
C LEU A 211 -6.31 -10.52 0.56
N THR A 212 -6.15 -10.19 1.83
CA THR A 212 -5.25 -10.86 2.77
C THR A 212 -5.99 -11.92 3.59
N HIS A 213 -5.27 -12.73 4.38
CA HIS A 213 -5.84 -13.78 5.23
C HIS A 213 -6.78 -14.74 4.45
N SER A 214 -6.40 -15.12 3.23
CA SER A 214 -7.19 -15.98 2.35
C SER A 214 -7.17 -17.47 2.73
N ASP A 215 -6.66 -17.79 3.91
CA ASP A 215 -6.35 -19.12 4.42
C ASP A 215 -7.60 -20.01 4.59
N ALA A 216 -8.79 -19.40 4.66
CA ALA A 216 -10.03 -20.05 5.05
C ALA A 216 -11.23 -19.84 4.09
N GLY A 217 -11.07 -19.21 2.93
CA GLY A 217 -12.24 -18.93 2.09
C GLY A 217 -12.00 -18.37 0.70
N SER A 218 -13.04 -18.50 -0.13
CA SER A 218 -13.13 -17.83 -1.43
C SER A 218 -13.22 -16.32 -1.24
N ALA A 219 -12.62 -15.55 -2.16
CA ALA A 219 -12.81 -14.10 -2.31
C ALA A 219 -14.29 -13.66 -2.43
N THR A 220 -15.22 -14.60 -2.63
CA THR A 220 -16.66 -14.36 -2.83
C THR A 220 -17.26 -13.38 -1.82
N ASN A 221 -16.90 -13.49 -0.54
CA ASN A 221 -17.47 -12.62 0.50
C ASN A 221 -16.98 -11.18 0.35
N ALA A 222 -15.66 -10.98 0.29
CA ALA A 222 -15.08 -9.66 0.09
C ALA A 222 -15.54 -9.00 -1.22
N LEU A 223 -15.62 -9.78 -2.31
CA LEU A 223 -16.11 -9.28 -3.60
C LEU A 223 -17.58 -8.88 -3.55
N ARG A 224 -18.41 -9.65 -2.84
CA ARG A 224 -19.82 -9.27 -2.60
C ARG A 224 -19.90 -8.01 -1.77
N ALA A 225 -19.09 -7.87 -0.73
CA ALA A 225 -19.05 -6.68 0.12
C ALA A 225 -18.70 -5.42 -0.69
N LEU A 226 -17.65 -5.47 -1.51
CA LEU A 226 -17.23 -4.38 -2.40
C LEU A 226 -18.31 -3.99 -3.40
N LYS A 227 -19.03 -4.98 -3.95
CA LYS A 227 -20.15 -4.74 -4.86
C LYS A 227 -21.34 -4.08 -4.17
N THR A 228 -21.76 -4.62 -3.04
CA THR A 228 -22.90 -4.09 -2.26
C THR A 228 -22.64 -2.66 -1.80
N ALA A 229 -21.39 -2.33 -1.48
CA ALA A 229 -20.98 -0.99 -1.10
C ALA A 229 -20.76 -0.02 -2.28
N ASP A 230 -20.92 -0.49 -3.53
CA ASP A 230 -20.67 0.28 -4.76
C ASP A 230 -19.31 1.00 -4.77
N ILE A 231 -18.26 0.31 -4.32
CA ILE A 231 -16.91 0.89 -4.31
C ILE A 231 -16.41 1.08 -5.74
N ARG A 232 -15.88 2.29 -5.99
CA ARG A 232 -15.25 2.66 -7.26
C ARG A 232 -13.89 1.96 -7.39
N CYS A 233 -13.89 0.80 -8.02
CA CYS A 233 -12.70 0.03 -8.36
C CYS A 233 -12.78 -0.53 -9.78
N ALA A 234 -11.64 -1.05 -10.24
CA ALA A 234 -11.48 -1.72 -11.52
C ALA A 234 -12.41 -2.93 -11.60
N ARG A 235 -12.96 -3.18 -12.79
CA ARG A 235 -13.89 -4.28 -13.04
C ARG A 235 -13.38 -5.15 -14.16
N ASP A 236 -13.49 -6.48 -13.99
CA ASP A 236 -13.19 -7.45 -15.03
C ASP A 236 -14.34 -7.53 -16.06
N GLU A 237 -14.17 -8.39 -17.08
CA GLU A 237 -15.18 -8.64 -18.12
C GLU A 237 -16.52 -9.17 -17.58
N LYS A 238 -16.51 -9.75 -16.37
CA LYS A 238 -17.69 -10.26 -15.64
C LYS A 238 -18.24 -9.22 -14.64
N ASN A 239 -17.79 -7.97 -14.74
CA ASN A 239 -18.14 -6.86 -13.86
C ASN A 239 -17.84 -7.13 -12.36
N GLN A 240 -16.89 -8.01 -12.07
CA GLN A 240 -16.37 -8.25 -10.71
C GLN A 240 -15.26 -7.25 -10.38
N PRO A 241 -15.12 -6.82 -9.12
CA PRO A 241 -13.91 -6.12 -8.68
C PRO A 241 -12.65 -6.92 -9.05
N VAL A 242 -11.71 -6.28 -9.73
CA VAL A 242 -10.36 -6.86 -9.95
C VAL A 242 -9.70 -7.02 -8.58
N HIS A 243 -9.19 -8.22 -8.32
CA HIS A 243 -8.67 -8.58 -7.01
C HIS A 243 -7.50 -9.56 -7.10
N PHE A 244 -6.66 -9.54 -6.06
CA PHE A 244 -5.53 -10.43 -5.89
C PHE A 244 -5.55 -11.00 -4.47
N LEU A 245 -5.19 -12.29 -4.34
CA LEU A 245 -5.26 -13.03 -3.09
C LEU A 245 -3.87 -13.26 -2.52
N PHE A 246 -3.71 -13.05 -1.22
CA PHE A 246 -2.45 -13.23 -0.52
C PHE A 246 -2.67 -14.00 0.78
N ASN A 247 -2.07 -15.19 0.87
CA ASN A 247 -2.08 -16.04 2.06
C ASN A 247 -0.74 -15.90 2.79
N ILE A 248 -0.65 -14.82 3.58
CA ILE A 248 0.63 -14.32 4.10
C ILE A 248 0.92 -14.83 5.52
N GLY A 249 -0.10 -15.25 6.28
CA GLY A 249 0.02 -15.52 7.72
C GLY A 249 0.84 -16.77 8.08
N HIS A 250 0.64 -17.86 7.34
CA HIS A 250 1.33 -19.13 7.60
C HIS A 250 2.73 -19.22 6.98
N THR A 251 3.00 -18.46 5.92
CA THR A 251 4.26 -18.52 5.15
C THR A 251 5.44 -17.87 5.85
N VAL A 252 5.20 -16.86 6.70
CA VAL A 252 6.24 -16.12 7.42
C VAL A 252 6.63 -16.79 8.75
N THR A 253 5.80 -17.71 9.26
CA THR A 253 5.84 -18.14 10.67
C THR A 253 6.21 -19.59 10.93
N THR A 254 6.20 -20.49 9.93
CA THR A 254 6.34 -21.93 10.20
C THR A 254 7.77 -22.46 10.10
N THR A 255 8.23 -22.96 11.25
CA THR A 255 9.48 -23.66 11.50
C THR A 255 9.42 -25.11 11.01
N SER A 256 10.52 -25.57 10.39
CA SER A 256 10.93 -26.97 10.19
C SER A 256 9.93 -27.90 9.48
N LYS A 257 10.26 -28.23 8.21
CA LYS A 257 9.44 -28.99 7.25
C LYS A 257 8.11 -28.30 6.96
N LEU A 258 8.09 -27.48 5.92
CA LEU A 258 6.87 -26.91 5.35
C LEU A 258 5.84 -28.04 5.17
N ASP A 259 4.76 -27.99 5.93
CA ASP A 259 3.64 -28.89 5.69
C ASP A 259 2.96 -28.52 4.36
N MET A 260 2.18 -29.45 3.80
CA MET A 260 1.53 -29.25 2.50
C MET A 260 0.64 -28.01 2.46
N SER A 261 0.05 -27.61 3.59
CA SER A 261 -0.71 -26.36 3.73
C SER A 261 0.18 -25.13 3.59
N SER A 262 1.32 -25.08 4.26
CA SER A 262 2.26 -23.96 4.21
C SER A 262 2.86 -23.81 2.81
N LEU A 263 3.20 -24.93 2.15
CA LEU A 263 3.65 -24.93 0.75
C LEU A 263 2.57 -24.38 -0.19
N ARG A 264 1.33 -24.83 -0.03
CA ARG A 264 0.20 -24.35 -0.84
C ARG A 264 -0.05 -22.86 -0.62
N ASN A 265 0.07 -22.40 0.61
CA ASN A 265 -0.10 -20.99 0.96
C ASN A 265 1.01 -20.14 0.35
N ALA A 266 2.27 -20.61 0.40
CA ALA A 266 3.40 -19.96 -0.28
C ALA A 266 3.16 -19.87 -1.79
N LEU A 267 2.78 -20.97 -2.43
CA LEU A 267 2.51 -21.00 -3.86
C LEU A 267 1.38 -20.04 -4.25
N ASN A 268 0.25 -20.08 -3.55
CA ASN A 268 -0.88 -19.17 -3.81
C ASN A 268 -0.48 -17.70 -3.64
N THR A 269 0.36 -17.38 -2.64
CA THR A 269 0.87 -16.03 -2.44
C THR A 269 1.81 -15.60 -3.56
N MET A 270 2.66 -16.49 -4.04
CA MET A 270 3.53 -16.22 -5.19
C MET A 270 2.73 -16.00 -6.47
N GLU A 271 1.75 -16.86 -6.77
CA GLU A 271 0.82 -16.68 -7.90
C GLU A 271 0.05 -15.35 -7.79
N GLY A 272 -0.40 -15.00 -6.59
CA GLY A 272 -1.05 -13.71 -6.31
C GLY A 272 -0.12 -12.52 -6.55
N MET A 273 1.16 -12.63 -6.16
CA MET A 273 2.18 -11.60 -6.41
C MET A 273 2.52 -11.46 -7.89
N ASP A 274 2.71 -12.59 -8.59
CA ASP A 274 2.96 -12.62 -10.04
C ASP A 274 1.84 -11.85 -10.76
N ALA A 275 0.59 -12.25 -10.52
CA ALA A 275 -0.57 -11.63 -11.16
C ALA A 275 -0.73 -10.14 -10.80
N PHE A 276 -0.53 -9.78 -9.52
CA PHE A 276 -0.66 -8.40 -9.07
C PHE A 276 0.41 -7.50 -9.66
N LEU A 277 1.67 -7.94 -9.64
CA LEU A 277 2.78 -7.12 -10.12
C LEU A 277 2.83 -7.12 -11.66
N GLU A 278 2.40 -8.18 -12.34
CA GLU A 278 2.16 -8.11 -13.79
C GLU A 278 1.10 -7.03 -14.13
N PHE A 279 -0.01 -7.00 -13.38
CA PHE A 279 -1.02 -5.94 -13.52
C PHE A 279 -0.42 -4.54 -13.30
N VAL A 280 0.40 -4.36 -12.25
CA VAL A 280 1.09 -3.09 -11.96
C VAL A 280 2.06 -2.70 -13.08
N GLY A 281 2.72 -3.67 -13.72
CA GLY A 281 3.56 -3.42 -14.90
C GLY A 281 2.76 -2.96 -16.11
N GLY A 282 1.58 -3.56 -16.32
CA GLY A 282 0.70 -3.31 -17.46
C GLY A 282 -0.09 -2.01 -17.39
N VAL A 283 -0.26 -1.39 -16.21
CA VAL A 283 -0.98 -0.11 -16.11
C VAL A 283 -0.19 1.02 -16.75
N THR A 284 -0.86 1.82 -17.57
CA THR A 284 -0.29 3.07 -18.09
C THR A 284 -0.18 4.09 -16.95
N PRO A 285 0.98 4.76 -16.78
CA PRO A 285 1.14 5.74 -15.72
C PRO A 285 0.15 6.89 -15.89
N GLU A 286 -0.72 7.07 -14.89
CA GLU A 286 -1.58 8.23 -14.87
C GLU A 286 -0.91 9.32 -14.04
N LYS A 287 -0.37 10.33 -14.74
CA LYS A 287 0.10 11.54 -14.08
C LYS A 287 -1.11 12.22 -13.46
N LEU A 288 -1.15 12.24 -12.14
CA LEU A 288 -2.12 13.06 -11.40
C LEU A 288 -2.06 14.48 -11.95
N LYS A 289 -3.19 14.97 -12.49
CA LYS A 289 -3.35 16.41 -12.69
C LYS A 289 -3.27 17.01 -11.30
N ARG A 290 -2.15 17.67 -11.00
CA ARG A 290 -2.07 18.55 -9.82
C ARG A 290 -3.28 19.47 -9.93
N LYS A 291 -4.33 19.26 -9.13
CA LYS A 291 -5.39 20.27 -8.99
C LYS A 291 -4.65 21.54 -8.61
N LYS A 292 -4.68 22.54 -9.49
CA LYS A 292 -4.18 23.89 -9.20
C LYS A 292 -4.74 24.26 -7.84
N VAL A 293 -3.85 24.61 -6.91
CA VAL A 293 -4.28 25.29 -5.69
C VAL A 293 -4.99 26.55 -6.18
N PRO A 294 -6.26 26.78 -5.82
CA PRO A 294 -6.83 28.10 -6.05
C PRO A 294 -5.88 29.09 -5.35
N THR A 295 -5.41 30.12 -6.03
CA THR A 295 -4.63 31.15 -5.33
C THR A 295 -5.44 31.69 -4.15
N GLU A 296 -4.80 32.32 -3.16
CA GLU A 296 -5.56 33.00 -2.08
C GLU A 296 -6.66 33.91 -2.66
N ASP A 297 -6.41 34.51 -3.83
CA ASP A 297 -7.40 35.28 -4.58
C ASP A 297 -8.57 34.44 -5.11
N GLU A 298 -8.33 33.25 -5.66
CA GLU A 298 -9.39 32.34 -6.15
C GLU A 298 -10.19 31.73 -4.98
N GLU A 299 -9.58 31.50 -3.82
CA GLU A 299 -10.30 31.10 -2.59
C GLU A 299 -11.14 32.24 -2.03
N LEU A 300 -10.62 33.47 -2.03
CA LEU A 300 -11.34 34.66 -1.58
C LEU A 300 -12.54 34.95 -2.49
N GLU A 301 -12.38 34.83 -3.80
CA GLU A 301 -13.46 34.97 -4.78
C GLU A 301 -14.54 33.90 -4.61
N ALA A 302 -14.17 32.66 -4.32
CA ALA A 302 -15.14 31.60 -4.05
C ALA A 302 -15.96 31.88 -2.77
N VAL A 303 -15.31 32.37 -1.71
CA VAL A 303 -15.98 32.76 -0.46
C VAL A 303 -16.88 33.99 -0.64
N LEU A 304 -16.45 34.96 -1.47
CA LEU A 304 -17.25 36.15 -1.80
C LEU A 304 -18.49 35.78 -2.63
N GLN A 305 -18.35 34.92 -3.63
CA GLN A 305 -19.47 34.42 -4.43
C GLN A 305 -20.48 33.62 -3.60
N GLU A 306 -20.01 32.89 -2.58
CA GLU A 306 -20.90 32.15 -1.67
C GLU A 306 -21.66 33.10 -0.74
N LYS A 307 -21.01 34.17 -0.25
CA LYS A 307 -21.67 35.23 0.54
C LYS A 307 -22.74 35.99 -0.27
N ASP A 308 -22.48 36.31 -1.53
CA ASP A 308 -23.44 37.00 -2.38
C ASP A 308 -24.69 36.15 -2.69
N ARG A 309 -24.53 34.82 -2.79
CA ARG A 309 -25.68 33.91 -2.90
C ARG A 309 -26.56 33.94 -1.66
N PHE A 310 -25.98 33.99 -0.46
CA PHE A 310 -26.75 34.10 0.80
C PHE A 310 -27.37 35.50 1.01
N ALA A 311 -26.73 36.57 0.51
CA ALA A 311 -27.28 37.92 0.55
C ALA A 311 -28.45 38.13 -0.43
N SER A 312 -28.58 37.29 -1.45
CA SER A 312 -29.63 37.36 -2.48
C SER A 312 -30.93 36.60 -2.14
N VAL A 313 -31.03 35.97 -0.97
CA VAL A 313 -32.29 35.31 -0.54
C VAL A 313 -33.31 36.39 -0.16
N PRO A 314 -34.45 36.51 -0.88
CA PRO A 314 -35.47 37.50 -0.54
C PRO A 314 -36.09 37.17 0.82
N THR A 315 -36.01 38.09 1.77
CA THR A 315 -36.80 38.05 3.00
C THR A 315 -38.27 38.33 2.70
N SER A 316 -38.99 37.32 2.23
CA SER A 316 -40.45 37.33 2.20
C SER A 316 -41.02 36.38 3.25
N PHE A 317 -40.94 36.79 4.53
CA PHE A 317 -41.83 36.29 5.57
C PHE A 317 -42.05 37.38 6.63
N ARG A 318 -43.14 38.15 6.46
CA ARG A 318 -43.95 38.71 7.56
C ARG A 318 -45.28 39.26 7.01
N SER A 319 -46.37 38.90 7.71
CA SER A 319 -47.78 39.39 7.66
C SER A 319 -48.50 39.19 6.32
N ASP A 320 -49.64 38.48 6.23
CA ASP A 320 -50.76 38.27 7.17
C ASP A 320 -51.24 36.82 7.24
#